data_AF-F4RZR1-F1
#
_entry.id   AF-F4RZR1-F1
#
_cell.length_a   1.000
_cell.length_b   1.000
_cell.length_c   1.000
_cell.angle_alpha   90.00
_cell.angle_beta   90.00
_cell.angle_gamma   90.00
#
_symmetry.space_group_name_H-M   'P 1'
#
loop_
_entity.id
_entity.type
_entity.pdbx_description
1 polymer ?
#
loop_
_entity_poly.entity_id
_entity_poly.type
_entity_poly.pdbx_seq_one_letter_code
_entity_poly.pdbx_strand_id
1 'polypeptide(L)'
;MDDQSSEALVNLCLALKPSLRILSVRGFRQDTLQLKPVFETVRDTLEGLFISNENLLADVLDLSFPCLKVFRVNYWAECIGRFLDRPMFENVTTIALYSHTIYRRRRQFRTDPFRHMPNLQQMIFTHTRVGDEAPYNYSEACHRRGIRLIHINHGSVHEIMKLDARLPDRT
;
A
#
# COMPACT_ATOMS: atom_id res chain seq x y z
N MET A 1 -22.89 -5.45 -14.18
CA MET A 1 -22.87 -4.54 -13.03
C MET A 1 -22.91 -3.16 -13.62
N ASP A 2 -23.94 -2.41 -13.28
CA ASP A 2 -24.43 -1.30 -14.11
C ASP A 2 -23.51 -0.07 -13.95
N ASP A 3 -23.22 0.63 -15.05
CA ASP A 3 -22.36 1.84 -15.09
C ASP A 3 -22.69 2.84 -13.96
N GLN A 4 -23.97 2.88 -13.57
CA GLN A 4 -24.50 3.71 -12.48
C GLN A 4 -23.79 3.50 -11.12
N SER A 5 -23.35 2.28 -10.81
CA SER A 5 -22.66 2.00 -9.53
C SER A 5 -21.24 2.55 -9.49
N SER A 6 -20.55 2.57 -10.64
CA SER A 6 -19.22 3.17 -10.77
C SER A 6 -19.33 4.70 -10.77
N GLU A 7 -20.31 5.24 -11.50
CA GLU A 7 -20.57 6.68 -11.58
C GLU A 7 -20.92 7.28 -10.21
N ALA A 8 -21.77 6.61 -9.42
CA ALA A 8 -22.10 7.06 -8.08
C ALA A 8 -20.86 7.16 -7.16
N LEU A 9 -19.92 6.21 -7.29
CA LEU A 9 -18.71 6.19 -6.48
C LEU A 9 -17.72 7.28 -6.92
N VAL A 10 -17.61 7.53 -8.24
CA VAL A 10 -16.84 8.66 -8.77
C VAL A 10 -17.41 9.99 -8.29
N ASN A 11 -18.73 10.18 -8.37
CA ASN A 11 -19.40 11.39 -7.90
C ASN A 11 -19.21 11.62 -6.40
N LEU A 12 -19.27 10.55 -5.60
CA LEU A 12 -18.96 10.62 -4.18
C LEU A 12 -17.50 11.03 -3.94
N CYS A 13 -16.55 10.45 -4.67
CA CYS A 13 -15.13 10.81 -4.58
C CYS A 13 -14.87 12.24 -5.05
N LEU A 14 -15.56 12.73 -6.07
CA LEU A 14 -15.49 14.13 -6.50
C LEU A 14 -15.98 15.08 -5.40
N ALA A 15 -17.14 14.79 -4.81
CA ALA A 15 -17.70 15.59 -3.73
C ALA A 15 -16.80 15.60 -2.48
N LEU A 16 -16.16 14.47 -2.18
CA LEU A 16 -15.27 14.33 -1.02
C LEU A 16 -13.82 14.71 -1.31
N LYS A 17 -13.42 14.93 -2.57
CA LYS A 17 -12.03 15.18 -2.98
C LYS A 17 -11.31 16.21 -2.08
N PRO A 18 -11.90 17.36 -1.69
CA PRO A 18 -11.20 18.34 -0.86
C PRO A 18 -10.77 17.84 0.52
N SER A 19 -11.43 16.83 1.08
CA SER A 19 -11.18 16.30 2.42
C SER A 19 -10.72 14.83 2.43
N LEU A 20 -10.83 14.12 1.31
CA LEU A 20 -10.51 12.70 1.24
C LEU A 20 -8.99 12.49 1.21
N ARG A 21 -8.44 12.14 2.39
CA ARG A 21 -7.03 11.80 2.60
C ARG A 21 -6.76 10.30 2.62
N ILE A 22 -7.74 9.50 3.01
CA ILE A 22 -7.55 8.06 3.23
C ILE A 22 -8.65 7.28 2.51
N LEU A 23 -8.24 6.27 1.74
CA LEU A 23 -9.15 5.36 1.05
C LEU A 23 -8.84 3.93 1.44
N SER A 24 -9.86 3.20 1.90
CA SER A 24 -9.77 1.77 2.21
C SER A 24 -10.72 1.00 1.32
N VAL A 25 -10.17 0.22 0.38
CA VAL A 25 -10.95 -0.60 -0.56
C VAL A 25 -10.82 -2.07 -0.16
N ARG A 26 -11.96 -2.73 0.08
CA ARG A 26 -12.02 -4.16 0.38
C ARG A 26 -12.76 -4.88 -0.75
N GLY A 27 -12.08 -5.83 -1.37
CA GLY A 27 -12.57 -6.70 -2.44
C GLY A 27 -11.60 -7.85 -2.69
N PHE A 28 -12.11 -9.04 -2.99
CA PHE A 28 -11.30 -10.25 -3.15
C PHE A 28 -11.09 -10.69 -4.61
N ARG A 29 -11.77 -10.07 -5.57
CA ARG A 29 -11.79 -10.47 -6.97
C ARG A 29 -11.75 -9.24 -7.89
N GLN A 30 -11.41 -9.47 -9.18
CA GLN A 30 -11.66 -8.55 -10.30
C GLN A 30 -13.17 -8.38 -10.57
N ASP A 31 -13.97 -8.20 -9.52
CA ASP A 31 -15.42 -8.11 -9.65
C ASP A 31 -15.75 -6.69 -10.13
N THR A 32 -15.72 -6.50 -11.46
CA THR A 32 -16.47 -5.53 -12.28
C THR A 32 -16.43 -4.03 -11.95
N LEU A 33 -15.83 -3.61 -10.83
CA LEU A 33 -15.70 -2.21 -10.44
C LEU A 33 -14.47 -1.63 -11.14
N GLN A 34 -14.72 -0.79 -12.14
CA GLN A 34 -13.70 0.10 -12.67
C GLN A 34 -13.34 1.13 -11.60
N LEU A 35 -12.29 0.85 -10.83
CA LEU A 35 -11.78 1.75 -9.79
C LEU A 35 -10.82 2.79 -10.36
N LYS A 36 -10.37 2.64 -11.60
CA LYS A 36 -9.46 3.59 -12.22
C LYS A 36 -9.99 5.05 -12.18
N PRO A 37 -11.24 5.35 -12.56
CA PRO A 37 -11.78 6.72 -12.47
C PRO A 37 -11.81 7.26 -11.02
N VAL A 38 -12.01 6.38 -10.05
CA VAL A 38 -12.00 6.70 -8.62
C VAL A 38 -10.62 7.14 -8.20
N PHE A 39 -9.60 6.36 -8.55
CA PHE A 39 -8.20 6.66 -8.26
C PHE A 39 -7.73 7.91 -8.99
N GLU A 40 -8.09 8.09 -10.26
CA GLU A 40 -7.80 9.31 -11.02
C GLU A 40 -8.41 10.56 -10.38
N THR A 41 -9.62 10.43 -9.81
CA THR A 41 -10.29 11.53 -9.11
C THR A 41 -9.51 11.97 -7.87
N VAL A 42 -9.00 11.01 -7.07
CA VAL A 42 -8.49 11.28 -5.72
C VAL A 42 -6.96 11.26 -5.61
N ARG A 43 -6.24 10.96 -6.71
CA ARG A 43 -4.78 10.77 -6.71
C ARG A 43 -3.98 11.92 -6.10
N ASP A 44 -4.47 13.15 -6.26
CA ASP A 44 -3.77 14.36 -5.81
C ASP A 44 -3.98 14.69 -4.32
N THR A 45 -4.93 14.03 -3.65
CA THR A 45 -5.29 14.33 -2.25
C THR A 45 -5.03 13.15 -1.31
N LEU A 46 -4.91 11.95 -1.88
CA LEU A 46 -4.80 10.70 -1.14
C LEU A 46 -3.43 10.58 -0.48
N GLU A 47 -3.43 10.50 0.85
CA GLU A 47 -2.25 10.28 1.69
C GLU A 47 -2.10 8.82 2.13
N GLY A 48 -3.21 8.10 2.26
CA GLY A 48 -3.25 6.71 2.69
C GLY A 48 -4.13 5.83 1.82
N LEU A 49 -3.58 4.74 1.32
CA LEU A 49 -4.29 3.75 0.52
C LEU A 49 -4.20 2.36 1.14
N PHE A 50 -5.36 1.78 1.45
CA PHE A 50 -5.49 0.50 2.12
C PHE A 50 -6.33 -0.45 1.28
N ILE A 51 -5.69 -1.41 0.62
CA ILE A 51 -6.38 -2.38 -0.24
C ILE A 51 -6.33 -3.78 0.37
N SER A 52 -7.33 -4.60 0.09
CA SER A 52 -7.28 -6.02 0.43
C SER A 52 -6.42 -6.82 -0.55
N ASN A 53 -6.49 -6.55 -1.85
CA ASN A 53 -5.83 -7.36 -2.88
C ASN A 53 -5.14 -6.48 -3.92
N GLU A 54 -3.93 -6.84 -4.33
CA GLU A 54 -3.14 -6.13 -5.35
C GLU A 54 -3.88 -5.94 -6.68
N ASN A 55 -4.76 -6.88 -7.05
CA ASN A 55 -5.52 -6.84 -8.30
C ASN A 55 -6.44 -5.60 -8.40
N LEU A 56 -6.78 -4.97 -7.27
CA LEU A 56 -7.56 -3.72 -7.26
C LEU A 56 -6.78 -2.54 -7.87
N LEU A 57 -5.45 -2.67 -8.00
CA LEU A 57 -4.58 -1.63 -8.53
C LEU A 57 -4.04 -1.93 -9.93
N ALA A 58 -4.43 -3.05 -10.55
CA ALA A 58 -3.83 -3.52 -11.81
C ALA A 58 -3.77 -2.43 -12.89
N ASP A 59 -4.82 -1.61 -13.02
CA ASP A 59 -4.94 -0.58 -14.06
C ASP A 59 -4.47 0.82 -13.62
N VAL A 60 -3.91 0.95 -12.42
CA VAL A 60 -3.53 2.25 -11.83
C VAL A 60 -2.10 2.30 -11.27
N LEU A 61 -1.33 1.22 -11.39
CA LEU A 61 0.06 1.17 -10.89
C LEU A 61 0.99 2.21 -11.54
N ASP A 62 0.65 2.65 -12.75
CA ASP A 62 1.42 3.66 -13.49
C ASP A 62 0.91 5.10 -13.24
N LEU A 63 -0.15 5.28 -12.44
CA LEU A 63 -0.58 6.60 -12.00
C LEU A 63 0.36 7.12 -10.90
N SER A 64 0.68 8.42 -10.96
CA SER A 64 1.42 9.10 -9.89
C SER A 64 0.47 9.62 -8.81
N PHE A 65 0.77 9.31 -7.55
CA PHE A 65 0.06 9.81 -6.39
C PHE A 65 1.00 10.73 -5.59
N PRO A 66 0.96 12.05 -5.82
CA PRO A 66 1.93 12.99 -5.24
C PRO A 66 1.86 13.06 -3.71
N CYS A 67 0.69 12.81 -3.11
CA CYS A 67 0.50 12.88 -1.67
C CYS A 67 0.56 11.52 -0.97
N LEU A 68 0.67 10.40 -1.69
CA LEU A 68 0.54 9.08 -1.10
C LEU A 68 1.77 8.71 -0.27
N LYS A 69 1.59 8.68 1.06
CA LYS A 69 2.62 8.36 2.05
C LYS A 69 2.50 6.95 2.58
N VAL A 70 1.27 6.48 2.76
CA VAL A 70 0.99 5.18 3.40
C VAL A 70 0.30 4.24 2.43
N PHE A 71 0.87 3.06 2.25
CA PHE A 71 0.25 1.99 1.47
C PHE A 71 0.12 0.71 2.30
N ARG A 72 -1.07 0.10 2.29
CA ARG A 72 -1.30 -1.24 2.87
C ARG A 72 -1.94 -2.18 1.86
N VAL A 73 -1.39 -3.39 1.75
CA VAL A 73 -1.99 -4.50 1.00
C VAL A 73 -2.03 -5.78 1.83
N ASN A 74 -3.14 -6.53 1.75
CA ASN A 74 -3.26 -7.79 2.47
C ASN A 74 -2.87 -8.99 1.61
N TYR A 75 -3.27 -9.04 0.34
CA TYR A 75 -3.10 -10.22 -0.52
C TYR A 75 -2.45 -9.85 -1.85
N TRP A 76 -1.46 -10.63 -2.23
CA TRP A 76 -0.78 -10.57 -3.53
C TRP A 76 -0.41 -11.99 -3.98
N ALA A 77 -0.33 -12.20 -5.29
CA ALA A 77 -0.10 -13.49 -5.92
C ALA A 77 1.40 -13.80 -6.05
N GLU A 78 2.18 -12.81 -6.47
CA GLU A 78 3.56 -12.98 -6.91
C GLU A 78 4.58 -12.45 -5.89
N CYS A 79 5.79 -12.11 -6.31
CA CYS A 79 6.73 -11.39 -5.45
C CYS A 79 6.28 -9.93 -5.31
N ILE A 80 6.07 -9.45 -4.07
CA ILE A 80 5.64 -8.06 -3.81
C ILE A 80 6.61 -7.03 -4.40
N GLY A 81 7.90 -7.38 -4.56
CA GLY A 81 8.88 -6.50 -5.17
C GLY A 81 8.52 -6.09 -6.60
N ARG A 82 7.92 -6.98 -7.40
CA ARG A 82 7.45 -6.62 -8.77
C ARG A 82 6.30 -5.63 -8.76
N PHE A 83 5.50 -5.68 -7.72
CA PHE A 83 4.34 -4.84 -7.54
C PHE A 83 4.73 -3.45 -7.04
N LEU A 84 5.63 -3.38 -6.05
CA LEU A 84 6.15 -2.12 -5.47
C LEU A 84 7.08 -1.35 -6.41
N ASP A 85 7.58 -2.02 -7.45
CA ASP A 85 8.47 -1.47 -8.45
C ASP A 85 7.73 -0.62 -9.50
N ARG A 86 6.93 0.35 -9.04
CA ARG A 86 6.00 1.14 -9.88
C ARG A 86 5.92 2.61 -9.45
N PRO A 87 5.65 3.55 -10.40
CA PRO A 87 5.61 5.00 -10.11
C PRO A 87 4.63 5.40 -9.00
N MET A 88 3.53 4.65 -8.85
CA MET A 88 2.54 4.87 -7.78
C MET A 88 3.16 4.93 -6.37
N PHE A 89 4.28 4.26 -6.13
CA PHE A 89 4.89 4.13 -4.81
C PHE A 89 6.05 5.12 -4.55
N GLU A 90 6.31 6.07 -5.45
CA GLU A 90 7.45 6.99 -5.37
C GLU A 90 7.47 7.83 -4.07
N ASN A 91 6.29 8.31 -3.65
CA ASN A 91 6.15 9.17 -2.46
C ASN A 91 5.87 8.39 -1.17
N VAL A 92 5.76 7.06 -1.26
CA VAL A 92 5.38 6.23 -0.11
C VAL A 92 6.53 6.16 0.88
N THR A 93 6.23 6.55 2.12
CA THR A 93 7.12 6.51 3.29
C THR A 93 6.91 5.28 4.15
N THR A 94 5.70 4.69 4.08
CA THR A 94 5.28 3.54 4.89
C THR A 94 4.56 2.49 4.05
N ILE A 95 5.10 1.27 4.06
CA ILE A 95 4.37 0.08 3.58
C ILE A 95 3.92 -0.75 4.75
N ALA A 96 2.65 -1.15 4.77
CA ALA A 96 2.12 -2.15 5.68
C ALA A 96 1.69 -3.41 4.91
N LEU A 97 2.22 -4.57 5.31
CA LEU A 97 1.98 -5.86 4.69
C LEU A 97 1.32 -6.82 5.67
N TYR A 98 0.42 -7.66 5.15
CA TYR A 98 -0.21 -8.71 5.95
C TYR A 98 0.72 -9.92 6.10
N SER A 99 1.11 -10.22 7.34
CA SER A 99 2.15 -11.22 7.64
C SER A 99 1.80 -12.62 7.15
N HIS A 100 0.52 -13.00 7.21
CA HIS A 100 0.07 -14.29 6.69
C HIS A 100 0.37 -14.49 5.20
N THR A 101 0.28 -13.42 4.40
CA THR A 101 0.58 -13.51 2.96
C THR A 101 2.09 -13.62 2.74
N ILE A 102 2.89 -12.89 3.50
CA ILE A 102 4.35 -12.96 3.47
C ILE A 102 4.85 -14.37 3.78
N TYR A 103 4.36 -14.97 4.86
CA TYR A 103 4.78 -16.32 5.26
C TYR A 103 4.39 -17.39 4.26
N ARG A 104 3.27 -17.21 3.55
CA ARG A 104 2.86 -18.09 2.43
C ARG A 104 3.66 -17.84 1.16
N ARG A 105 4.23 -16.65 0.97
CA ARG A 105 4.87 -16.19 -0.27
C ARG A 105 6.33 -15.81 -0.02
N ARG A 106 7.15 -16.77 0.42
CA ARG A 106 8.60 -16.60 0.70
C ARG A 106 9.46 -16.53 -0.57
N ARG A 107 9.02 -15.79 -1.59
CA ARG A 107 9.79 -15.63 -2.83
C ARG A 107 10.93 -14.64 -2.60
N GLN A 108 12.13 -15.02 -3.01
CA GLN A 108 13.30 -14.15 -2.94
C GLN A 108 13.14 -12.94 -3.87
N PHE A 109 13.69 -11.81 -3.45
CA PHE A 109 13.82 -10.64 -4.30
C PHE A 109 14.98 -10.87 -5.29
N ARG A 110 14.71 -10.75 -6.59
CA ARG A 110 15.76 -10.85 -7.63
C ARG A 110 16.57 -9.55 -7.75
N THR A 111 15.98 -8.44 -7.35
CA THR A 111 16.53 -7.07 -7.40
C THR A 111 16.07 -6.33 -6.14
N ASP A 112 16.61 -5.14 -5.88
CA ASP A 112 16.09 -4.27 -4.81
C ASP A 112 14.58 -4.01 -5.03
N PRO A 113 13.69 -4.49 -4.15
CA PRO A 113 12.25 -4.32 -4.30
C PRO A 113 11.78 -2.88 -4.05
N PHE A 114 12.65 -2.00 -3.54
CA PHE A 114 12.31 -0.64 -3.12
C PHE A 114 12.96 0.44 -4.00
N ARG A 115 13.56 0.06 -5.13
CA ARG A 115 14.35 0.98 -5.98
C ARG A 115 13.58 2.23 -6.41
N HIS A 116 12.27 2.13 -6.67
CA HIS A 116 11.40 3.27 -7.04
C HIS A 116 10.72 3.92 -5.83
N MET A 117 11.15 3.60 -4.62
CA MET A 117 10.60 4.14 -3.40
C MET A 117 11.70 4.88 -2.65
N PRO A 118 12.17 6.02 -3.18
CA PRO A 118 13.25 6.77 -2.56
C PRO A 118 12.88 7.18 -1.13
N ASN A 119 11.61 7.49 -0.88
CA ASN A 119 11.09 8.01 0.38
C ASN A 119 10.71 6.95 1.42
N LEU A 120 10.80 5.66 1.09
CA LEU A 120 10.41 4.58 1.99
C LEU A 120 11.31 4.58 3.24
N GLN A 121 10.70 4.75 4.41
CA GLN A 121 11.39 4.81 5.69
C GLN A 121 11.01 3.67 6.64
N GLN A 122 9.81 3.10 6.48
CA GLN A 122 9.36 1.99 7.34
C GLN A 122 8.52 0.94 6.62
N MET A 123 8.64 -0.28 7.12
CA MET A 123 7.86 -1.43 6.73
C MET A 123 7.20 -2.04 7.96
N ILE A 124 5.89 -2.20 7.89
CA ILE A 124 5.05 -2.69 8.97
C ILE A 124 4.51 -4.06 8.60
N PHE A 125 4.80 -5.06 9.42
CA PHE A 125 4.20 -6.37 9.37
C PHE A 125 2.99 -6.39 10.28
N THR A 126 1.80 -6.53 9.68
CA THR A 126 0.52 -6.53 10.40
C THR A 126 0.07 -7.95 10.70
N HIS A 127 -0.70 -8.12 11.77
CA HIS A 127 -1.18 -9.44 12.22
C HIS A 127 -0.05 -10.41 12.57
N THR A 128 0.99 -9.88 13.20
CA THR A 128 2.12 -10.67 13.71
C THR A 128 1.80 -11.22 15.09
N ARG A 129 2.20 -12.46 15.34
CA ARG A 129 2.19 -13.08 16.68
C ARG A 129 3.46 -12.72 17.44
N VAL A 130 3.44 -12.94 18.75
CA VAL A 130 4.65 -12.80 19.57
C VAL A 130 5.70 -13.81 19.09
N GLY A 131 6.90 -13.31 18.77
CA GLY A 131 8.00 -14.12 18.22
C GLY A 131 8.01 -14.24 16.70
N ASP A 132 7.04 -13.64 15.98
CA ASP A 132 7.08 -13.59 14.52
C ASP A 132 8.22 -12.69 14.05
N GLU A 133 9.11 -13.25 13.22
CA GLU A 133 10.19 -12.50 12.56
C GLU A 133 9.86 -12.25 11.09
N ALA A 134 10.33 -11.11 10.57
CA ALA A 134 10.27 -10.83 9.15
C ALA A 134 11.13 -11.86 8.39
N PRO A 135 10.68 -12.41 7.24
CA PRO A 135 11.53 -13.31 6.48
C PRO A 135 12.83 -12.63 6.05
N TYR A 136 13.91 -13.40 6.00
CA TYR A 136 15.26 -12.89 5.75
C TYR A 136 15.36 -11.95 4.54
N ASN A 137 14.70 -12.28 3.43
CA ASN A 137 14.75 -11.42 2.23
C ASN A 137 14.13 -10.03 2.46
N TYR A 138 13.12 -9.90 3.32
CA TYR A 138 12.54 -8.61 3.69
C TYR A 138 13.42 -7.87 4.69
N SER A 139 13.91 -8.57 5.72
CA SER A 139 14.74 -7.93 6.74
C SER A 139 16.05 -7.42 6.15
N GLU A 140 16.67 -8.21 5.27
CA GLU A 140 17.90 -7.87 4.57
C GLU A 140 17.70 -6.67 3.62
N ALA A 141 16.64 -6.70 2.79
CA ALA A 141 16.34 -5.58 1.88
C ALA A 141 16.05 -4.28 2.65
N CYS A 142 15.37 -4.36 3.80
CA CYS A 142 15.12 -3.19 4.64
C CYS A 142 16.40 -2.69 5.30
N HIS A 143 17.23 -3.59 5.82
CA HIS A 143 18.51 -3.26 6.44
C HIS A 143 19.43 -2.51 5.48
N ARG A 144 19.57 -2.98 4.23
CA ARG A 144 20.39 -2.32 3.19
C ARG A 144 20.01 -0.87 2.92
N ARG A 145 18.75 -0.50 3.13
CA ARG A 145 18.24 0.86 2.87
C ARG A 145 17.95 1.67 4.13
N GLY A 146 18.27 1.13 5.31
CA GLY A 146 17.94 1.77 6.60
C GLY A 146 16.43 1.89 6.86
N ILE A 147 15.62 1.02 6.25
CA ILE A 147 14.16 0.99 6.44
C ILE A 147 13.87 0.33 7.79
N ARG A 148 13.07 1.01 8.62
CA ARG A 148 12.65 0.47 9.93
C ARG A 148 11.65 -0.66 9.75
N LEU A 149 11.83 -1.75 10.50
CA LEU A 149 10.89 -2.87 10.54
C LEU A 149 10.07 -2.81 11.81
N ILE A 150 8.75 -2.89 11.67
CA ILE A 150 7.81 -2.85 12.79
C ILE A 150 6.85 -4.03 12.69
N HIS A 151 6.59 -4.68 13.82
CA HIS A 151 5.64 -5.78 13.93
C HIS A 151 4.48 -5.35 14.82
N ILE A 152 3.24 -5.49 14.32
CA ILE A 152 2.02 -5.13 15.06
C ILE A 152 0.98 -6.24 14.98
N ASN A 153 0.32 -6.51 16.12
CA ASN A 153 -0.71 -7.55 16.25
C ASN A 153 -1.96 -7.25 15.41
N HIS A 154 -2.31 -5.97 15.24
CA HIS A 154 -3.40 -5.53 14.38
C HIS A 154 -2.87 -4.51 13.38
N GLY A 155 -3.57 -4.32 12.27
CA GLY A 155 -3.17 -3.40 11.22
C GLY A 155 -4.27 -2.39 10.91
N SER A 156 -4.83 -1.77 11.95
CA SER A 156 -5.90 -0.79 11.76
C SER A 156 -5.39 0.40 10.95
N VAL A 157 -6.27 1.01 10.14
CA VAL A 157 -5.92 2.18 9.32
C VAL A 157 -5.34 3.30 10.20
N HIS A 158 -6.01 3.60 11.31
CA HIS A 158 -5.58 4.66 12.23
C HIS A 158 -4.20 4.41 12.83
N GLU A 159 -3.92 3.17 13.26
CA GLU A 159 -2.63 2.80 13.84
C GLU A 159 -1.48 2.94 12.85
N ILE A 160 -1.66 2.49 11.61
CA ILE A 160 -0.65 2.59 10.56
C ILE A 160 -0.38 4.06 10.20
N MET A 161 -1.43 4.86 10.02
CA MET A 161 -1.27 6.30 9.76
C MET A 161 -0.55 7.02 10.91
N LYS A 162 -0.83 6.63 12.16
CA LYS A 162 -0.17 7.19 13.35
C LYS A 162 1.32 6.82 13.41
N LEU A 163 1.70 5.64 12.94
CA LEU A 163 3.11 5.23 12.83
C LEU A 163 3.84 6.03 11.75
N ASP A 164 3.19 6.33 10.63
CA ASP A 164 3.72 7.21 9.58
C ASP A 164 3.92 8.64 10.05
N ALA A 165 2.94 9.21 10.74
CA ALA A 165 3.01 10.57 11.28
C ALA A 165 4.13 10.80 12.33
N ARG A 166 4.80 9.74 12.80
CA ARG A 166 5.94 9.79 13.73
C ARG A 166 7.28 9.65 13.01
N LEU A 167 7.29 9.52 11.69
CA LEU A 167 8.52 9.54 10.91
C LEU A 167 9.15 10.95 11.01
N PRO A 168 10.48 11.04 11.10
CA PRO A 168 11.15 12.31 10.95
C PRO A 168 10.99 12.83 9.50
N ASP A 169 10.92 14.15 9.36
CA ASP A 169 11.03 14.78 8.04
C ASP A 169 12.40 14.46 7.44
N ARG A 170 12.43 14.01 6.19
CA ARG A 170 13.69 13.88 5.44
C ARG A 170 14.07 15.26 4.91
N THR A 171 15.11 15.84 5.51
CA THR A 171 15.86 17.00 4.98
C THR A 171 16.52 16.69 3.65
#